data_AF-A0A6P0IHB9-F1
#
_entry.id   AF-A0A6P0IHB9-F1
#
_cell.length_a   1.000
_cell.length_b   1.000
_cell.length_c   1.000
_cell.angle_alpha   90.00
_cell.angle_beta   90.00
_cell.angle_gamma   90.00
#
_symmetry.space_group_name_H-M   'P 1'
#
loop_
_entity.id
_entity.type
_entity.pdbx_description
1 polymer ?
#
loop_
_entity_poly.entity_id
_entity_poly.type
_entity_poly.pdbx_seq_one_letter_code
_entity_poly.pdbx_strand_id
1 'polypeptide(L)'
;MNVREIIQQYAAGVRDFTAADLTELNLSSATLSGADLSEANLRVTNLSGANLSGTNLSRANLNVARLSGANLSKAKLTQAQLNVANLIRADLRGAQLIQASLIRAEMVRGSLSGANLTAANLSGADLREATLRQANLSRATFNEANLAGATLSQANLKGAHLNGTNLHKADFSGSNLKGVEIRQGNLTCANFRGADLSGANLRWADLSGANLSWADLSNAKLSGATLVGADLSNANLVNTSLVHADLSKARLIKANWIGADLTGATLTGAKLYAVSRFGLKTEGLICEWVDLSPDGDKSQIIRLSSEAAKTFFNETLPTVKIIVDTPLDLKANLALASIYNQIANVSEVFNQAPSLEVGVRRTTITFTSNNADLFIIAYLAIVPFKDGGQTHRNIVTLLNSLPSRSIYSLNNQDKQQIHKLITKICQTIEQLKPIKTAKLAPEIKSSANFFIAPTQTIITNSRDYSLSIYYNQYFGKYLMNQSSWSEQSEDTTTPSIPVSTLPPVSQIVEFIKAWDYLTG
;
A
#
# COMPACT_ATOMS: atom_id res chain seq x y z
N MET A 1 21.42 -10.28 -53.51
CA MET A 1 22.76 -10.85 -53.24
C MET A 1 22.59 -12.35 -52.97
N ASN A 2 23.58 -13.20 -53.25
CA ASN A 2 23.52 -14.64 -52.94
C ASN A 2 24.39 -15.04 -51.72
N VAL A 3 24.24 -16.29 -51.25
CA VAL A 3 24.97 -16.80 -50.06
C VAL A 3 26.49 -16.70 -50.19
N ARG A 4 27.06 -17.01 -51.36
CA ARG A 4 28.52 -16.97 -51.55
C ARG A 4 29.03 -15.53 -51.53
N GLU A 5 28.31 -14.62 -52.17
CA GLU A 5 28.66 -13.19 -52.24
C GLU A 5 28.76 -12.58 -50.84
N ILE A 6 27.73 -12.74 -49.99
CA ILE A 6 27.73 -12.13 -48.65
C ILE A 6 28.84 -12.71 -47.76
N ILE A 7 29.05 -14.03 -47.80
CA ILE A 7 30.08 -14.69 -46.98
C ILE A 7 31.47 -14.23 -47.43
N GLN A 8 31.74 -14.16 -48.73
CA GLN A 8 33.03 -13.72 -49.26
C GLN A 8 33.29 -12.25 -48.97
N GLN A 9 32.29 -11.37 -49.17
CA GLN A 9 32.42 -9.95 -48.84
C GLN A 9 32.67 -9.75 -47.34
N TYR A 10 31.95 -10.48 -46.47
CA TYR A 10 32.18 -10.40 -45.03
C TYR A 10 33.60 -10.87 -44.65
N ALA A 11 34.06 -11.99 -45.22
CA ALA A 11 35.41 -12.51 -45.02
C ALA A 11 36.50 -11.53 -45.51
N ALA A 12 36.21 -10.77 -46.57
CA ALA A 12 37.08 -9.71 -47.10
C ALA A 12 37.07 -8.42 -46.25
N GLY A 13 36.30 -8.38 -45.16
CA GLY A 13 36.24 -7.22 -44.25
C GLY A 13 35.10 -6.24 -44.55
N VAL A 14 34.27 -6.50 -45.57
CA VAL A 14 33.06 -5.70 -45.81
C VAL A 14 32.12 -5.90 -44.63
N ARG A 15 31.58 -4.80 -44.11
CA ARG A 15 30.59 -4.81 -43.03
C ARG A 15 29.30 -4.14 -43.41
N ASP A 16 29.29 -3.31 -44.44
CA ASP A 16 28.09 -2.65 -44.92
C ASP A 16 27.33 -3.55 -45.90
N PHE A 17 26.16 -4.01 -45.45
CA PHE A 17 25.17 -4.76 -46.21
C PHE A 17 23.79 -4.10 -46.04
N THR A 18 23.78 -2.78 -45.86
CA THR A 18 22.56 -1.98 -45.69
C THR A 18 21.61 -2.21 -46.86
N ALA A 19 20.32 -2.37 -46.57
CA ALA A 19 19.25 -2.63 -47.53
C ALA A 19 19.47 -3.84 -48.45
N ALA A 20 20.41 -4.74 -48.12
CA ALA A 20 20.65 -5.94 -48.92
C ALA A 20 19.41 -6.83 -48.99
N ASP A 21 19.07 -7.32 -50.18
CA ASP A 21 18.09 -8.38 -50.34
C ASP A 21 18.75 -9.75 -50.16
N LEU A 22 18.37 -10.38 -49.06
CA LEU A 22 18.85 -11.65 -48.55
C LEU A 22 17.67 -12.62 -48.31
N THR A 23 16.51 -12.32 -48.90
CA THR A 23 15.28 -13.11 -48.79
C THR A 23 15.54 -14.58 -49.12
N GLU A 24 14.97 -15.48 -48.32
CA GLU A 24 15.02 -16.95 -48.51
C GLU A 24 16.43 -17.57 -48.52
N LEU A 25 17.49 -16.79 -48.26
CA LEU A 25 18.85 -17.33 -48.23
C LEU A 25 19.05 -18.28 -47.04
N ASN A 26 19.92 -19.28 -47.25
CA ASN A 26 20.40 -20.11 -46.17
C ASN A 26 21.74 -19.58 -45.65
N LEU A 27 21.69 -18.83 -44.55
CA LEU A 27 22.80 -18.26 -43.81
C LEU A 27 22.93 -18.92 -42.42
N SER A 28 22.50 -20.17 -42.30
CA SER A 28 22.62 -20.91 -41.04
C SER A 28 24.08 -21.04 -40.62
N SER A 29 24.34 -20.84 -39.33
CA SER A 29 25.69 -20.80 -38.74
C SER A 29 26.65 -19.77 -39.36
N ALA A 30 26.17 -18.84 -40.19
CA ALA A 30 27.01 -17.80 -40.76
C ALA A 30 27.51 -16.85 -39.66
N THR A 31 28.71 -16.31 -39.84
CA THR A 31 29.26 -15.25 -38.98
C THR A 31 29.06 -13.91 -39.68
N LEU A 32 28.23 -13.06 -39.09
CA LEU A 32 27.90 -11.71 -39.56
C LEU A 32 27.94 -10.71 -38.38
N SER A 33 28.73 -11.01 -37.34
CA SER A 33 28.84 -10.19 -36.14
C SER A 33 29.36 -8.79 -36.48
N GLY A 34 28.69 -7.77 -35.94
CA GLY A 34 29.03 -6.36 -36.17
C GLY A 34 28.81 -5.86 -37.59
N ALA A 35 28.22 -6.66 -38.49
CA ALA A 35 27.81 -6.17 -39.80
C ALA A 35 26.68 -5.15 -39.68
N ASP A 36 26.58 -4.25 -40.66
CA ASP A 36 25.41 -3.42 -40.88
C ASP A 36 24.49 -4.09 -41.90
N LEU A 37 23.35 -4.56 -41.42
CA LEU A 37 22.23 -5.12 -42.16
C LEU A 37 20.97 -4.27 -41.90
N SER A 38 21.13 -2.98 -41.60
CA SER A 38 19.99 -2.09 -41.43
C SER A 38 19.18 -2.01 -42.71
N GLU A 39 17.85 -1.98 -42.57
CA GLU A 39 16.89 -1.96 -43.69
C GLU A 39 16.98 -3.18 -44.64
N ALA A 40 17.81 -4.18 -44.33
CA ALA A 40 17.94 -5.39 -45.15
C ALA A 40 16.64 -6.20 -45.18
N ASN A 41 16.37 -6.84 -46.32
CA ASN A 41 15.27 -7.78 -46.45
C ASN A 41 15.78 -9.21 -46.19
N LEU A 42 15.42 -9.75 -45.03
CA LEU A 42 15.80 -11.06 -44.52
C LEU A 42 14.56 -11.97 -44.35
N ARG A 43 13.47 -11.69 -45.08
CA ARG A 43 12.22 -12.48 -44.98
C ARG A 43 12.51 -13.95 -45.30
N VAL A 44 11.96 -14.86 -44.49
CA VAL A 44 12.12 -16.33 -44.66
C VAL A 44 13.59 -16.82 -44.63
N THR A 45 14.54 -15.97 -44.28
CA THR A 45 15.97 -16.34 -44.29
C THR A 45 16.25 -17.36 -43.18
N ASN A 46 17.04 -18.38 -43.49
CA ASN A 46 17.54 -19.28 -42.47
C ASN A 46 18.83 -18.74 -41.86
N LEU A 47 18.74 -18.21 -40.65
CA LEU A 47 19.83 -17.71 -39.80
C LEU A 47 20.01 -18.58 -38.55
N SER A 48 19.53 -19.83 -38.58
CA SER A 48 19.60 -20.73 -37.41
C SER A 48 21.06 -20.93 -37.00
N GLY A 49 21.38 -20.72 -35.72
CA GLY A 49 22.74 -20.80 -35.18
C GLY A 49 23.72 -19.72 -35.69
N ALA A 50 23.27 -18.74 -36.48
CA ALA A 50 24.15 -17.68 -36.98
C ALA A 50 24.68 -16.80 -35.85
N ASN A 51 25.90 -16.29 -36.01
CA ASN A 51 26.48 -15.28 -35.12
C ASN A 51 26.21 -13.88 -35.68
N LEU A 52 25.23 -13.20 -35.08
CA LEU A 52 24.76 -11.84 -35.37
C LEU A 52 25.02 -10.90 -34.18
N SER A 53 26.00 -11.22 -33.34
CA SER A 53 26.29 -10.40 -32.15
C SER A 53 26.72 -8.99 -32.55
N GLY A 54 26.10 -7.97 -31.97
CA GLY A 54 26.41 -6.56 -32.24
C GLY A 54 26.04 -6.07 -33.65
N THR A 55 25.41 -6.90 -34.47
CA THR A 55 24.98 -6.55 -35.83
C THR A 55 23.92 -5.46 -35.78
N ASN A 56 23.96 -4.51 -36.73
CA ASN A 56 22.89 -3.54 -36.94
C ASN A 56 21.83 -4.15 -37.86
N LEU A 57 20.65 -4.43 -37.33
CA LEU A 57 19.46 -4.93 -38.02
C LEU A 57 18.30 -3.93 -37.87
N SER A 58 18.62 -2.65 -37.63
CA SER A 58 17.60 -1.61 -37.43
C SER A 58 16.72 -1.53 -38.68
N ARG A 59 15.39 -1.54 -38.49
CA ARG A 59 14.39 -1.54 -39.58
C ARG A 59 14.50 -2.70 -40.58
N ALA A 60 15.30 -3.73 -40.30
CA ALA A 60 15.38 -4.91 -41.15
C ALA A 60 14.05 -5.70 -41.14
N ASN A 61 13.73 -6.33 -42.26
CA ASN A 61 12.58 -7.23 -42.39
C ASN A 61 13.01 -8.68 -42.18
N LEU A 62 12.80 -9.21 -40.98
CA LEU A 62 13.09 -10.58 -40.55
C LEU A 62 11.79 -11.40 -40.39
N ASN A 63 10.69 -10.99 -41.04
CA ASN A 63 9.42 -11.71 -40.91
C ASN A 63 9.60 -13.17 -41.37
N VAL A 64 9.10 -14.11 -40.56
CA VAL A 64 9.20 -15.56 -40.80
C VAL A 64 10.64 -16.09 -40.89
N ALA A 65 11.65 -15.31 -40.47
CA ALA A 65 13.04 -15.77 -40.45
C ALA A 65 13.24 -16.89 -39.41
N ARG A 66 14.15 -17.81 -39.71
CA ARG A 66 14.56 -18.88 -38.78
C ARG A 66 15.83 -18.46 -38.06
N LEU A 67 15.73 -18.14 -36.79
CA LEU A 67 16.79 -17.62 -35.92
C LEU A 67 17.02 -18.54 -34.70
N SER A 68 16.58 -19.80 -34.76
CA SER A 68 16.72 -20.71 -33.62
C SER A 68 18.19 -20.88 -33.26
N GLY A 69 18.50 -20.67 -31.97
CA GLY A 69 19.87 -20.73 -31.45
C GLY A 69 20.82 -19.64 -31.98
N ALA A 70 20.34 -18.64 -32.72
CA ALA A 70 21.18 -17.56 -33.22
C ALA A 70 21.69 -16.67 -32.07
N ASN A 71 22.91 -16.17 -32.20
CA ASN A 71 23.47 -15.18 -31.29
C ASN A 71 23.18 -13.77 -31.81
N LEU A 72 22.22 -13.09 -31.21
CA LEU A 72 21.84 -11.69 -31.45
C LEU A 72 22.24 -10.79 -30.26
N SER A 73 23.18 -11.23 -29.41
CA SER A 73 23.58 -10.46 -28.24
C SER A 73 24.08 -9.07 -28.64
N LYS A 74 23.58 -8.04 -27.96
CA LYS A 74 23.86 -6.62 -28.25
C LYS A 74 23.52 -6.15 -29.67
N ALA A 75 22.78 -6.94 -30.47
CA ALA A 75 22.35 -6.52 -31.80
C ALA A 75 21.41 -5.31 -31.71
N LYS A 76 21.43 -4.44 -32.73
CA LYS A 76 20.50 -3.31 -32.86
C LYS A 76 19.35 -3.73 -33.75
N LEU A 77 18.17 -3.93 -33.19
CA LEU A 77 16.93 -4.37 -33.85
C LEU A 77 15.83 -3.30 -33.71
N THR A 78 16.21 -2.04 -33.55
CA THR A 78 15.26 -0.92 -33.41
C THR A 78 14.36 -0.88 -34.63
N GLN A 79 13.04 -0.89 -34.41
CA GLN A 79 12.01 -0.90 -35.47
C GLN A 79 12.11 -2.08 -36.46
N ALA A 80 12.84 -3.15 -36.13
CA ALA A 80 12.91 -4.33 -36.97
C ALA A 80 11.58 -5.10 -36.97
N GLN A 81 11.28 -5.79 -38.08
CA GLN A 81 10.09 -6.62 -38.21
C GLN A 81 10.48 -8.10 -38.07
N LEU A 82 10.09 -8.74 -36.98
CA LEU A 82 10.35 -10.14 -36.64
C LEU A 82 9.04 -10.92 -36.45
N ASN A 83 7.98 -10.57 -37.18
CA ASN A 83 6.69 -11.22 -37.03
C ASN A 83 6.79 -12.69 -37.45
N VAL A 84 6.27 -13.59 -36.62
CA VAL A 84 6.31 -15.05 -36.85
C VAL A 84 7.75 -15.60 -37.00
N ALA A 85 8.77 -14.87 -36.54
CA ALA A 85 10.14 -15.34 -36.56
C ALA A 85 10.35 -16.44 -35.50
N ASN A 86 11.15 -17.46 -35.84
CA ASN A 86 11.54 -18.50 -34.90
C ASN A 86 12.85 -18.11 -34.20
N LEU A 87 12.76 -17.66 -32.96
CA LEU A 87 13.85 -17.25 -32.07
C LEU A 87 14.02 -18.24 -30.90
N ILE A 88 13.59 -19.49 -31.06
CA ILE A 88 13.70 -20.50 -30.00
C ILE A 88 15.17 -20.65 -29.60
N ARG A 89 15.45 -20.49 -28.30
CA ARG A 89 16.81 -20.52 -27.73
C ARG A 89 17.79 -19.48 -28.30
N ALA A 90 17.32 -18.43 -28.97
CA ALA A 90 18.18 -17.36 -29.42
C ALA A 90 18.73 -16.55 -28.24
N ASP A 91 19.95 -16.02 -28.39
CA ASP A 91 20.57 -15.13 -27.41
C ASP A 91 20.38 -13.68 -27.85
N LEU A 92 19.49 -12.93 -27.20
CA LEU A 92 19.25 -11.50 -27.40
C LEU A 92 19.70 -10.67 -26.19
N ARG A 93 20.64 -11.15 -25.37
CA ARG A 93 21.11 -10.41 -24.19
C ARG A 93 21.64 -9.03 -24.59
N GLY A 94 21.13 -7.98 -23.93
CA GLY A 94 21.48 -6.59 -24.22
C GLY A 94 21.09 -6.06 -25.59
N ALA A 95 20.29 -6.80 -26.39
CA ALA A 95 19.85 -6.34 -27.70
C ALA A 95 18.91 -5.12 -27.59
N GLN A 96 18.92 -4.27 -28.63
CA GLN A 96 18.06 -3.09 -28.72
C GLN A 96 16.87 -3.39 -29.63
N LEU A 97 15.71 -3.67 -29.06
CA LEU A 97 14.45 -4.04 -29.74
C LEU A 97 13.39 -2.93 -29.62
N ILE A 98 13.84 -1.67 -29.52
CA ILE A 98 12.94 -0.52 -29.33
C ILE A 98 11.97 -0.45 -30.51
N GLN A 99 10.67 -0.45 -30.23
CA GLN A 99 9.60 -0.46 -31.24
C GLN A 99 9.69 -1.60 -32.27
N ALA A 100 10.38 -2.70 -31.95
CA ALA A 100 10.42 -3.88 -32.81
C ALA A 100 9.05 -4.58 -32.84
N SER A 101 8.70 -5.16 -33.99
CA SER A 101 7.49 -5.97 -34.15
C SER A 101 7.85 -7.45 -34.04
N LEU A 102 7.39 -8.12 -32.98
CA LEU A 102 7.62 -9.53 -32.65
C LEU A 102 6.27 -10.28 -32.57
N ILE A 103 5.29 -9.87 -33.37
CA ILE A 103 3.93 -10.42 -33.33
C ILE A 103 4.01 -11.92 -33.64
N ARG A 104 3.49 -12.75 -32.73
CA ARG A 104 3.50 -14.22 -32.84
C ARG A 104 4.90 -14.82 -33.06
N ALA A 105 5.96 -14.13 -32.63
CA ALA A 105 7.31 -14.69 -32.65
C ALA A 105 7.44 -15.85 -31.64
N GLU A 106 8.22 -16.87 -31.99
CA GLU A 106 8.51 -18.01 -31.12
C GLU A 106 9.84 -17.79 -30.40
N MET A 107 9.80 -17.48 -29.11
CA MET A 107 10.97 -17.11 -28.29
C MET A 107 11.15 -18.05 -27.09
N VAL A 108 10.62 -19.27 -27.18
CA VAL A 108 10.69 -20.28 -26.12
C VAL A 108 12.15 -20.49 -25.70
N ARG A 109 12.41 -20.36 -24.40
CA ARG A 109 13.77 -20.45 -23.80
C ARG A 109 14.79 -19.47 -24.40
N GLY A 110 14.35 -18.37 -25.02
CA GLY A 110 15.23 -17.29 -25.48
C GLY A 110 15.82 -16.51 -24.31
N SER A 111 17.01 -15.93 -24.51
CA SER A 111 17.67 -15.09 -23.50
C SER A 111 17.56 -13.62 -23.89
N LEU A 112 16.85 -12.81 -23.11
CA LEU A 112 16.63 -11.37 -23.32
C LEU A 112 17.09 -10.55 -22.11
N SER A 113 18.02 -11.08 -21.30
CA SER A 113 18.46 -10.38 -20.10
C SER A 113 19.12 -9.05 -20.47
N GLY A 114 18.69 -7.97 -19.81
CA GLY A 114 19.15 -6.60 -20.09
C GLY A 114 18.79 -6.05 -21.47
N ALA A 115 17.94 -6.74 -22.26
CA ALA A 115 17.51 -6.24 -23.55
C ALA A 115 16.53 -5.05 -23.40
N ASN A 116 16.50 -4.17 -24.39
CA ASN A 116 15.62 -3.01 -24.42
C ASN A 116 14.51 -3.22 -25.44
N LEU A 117 13.31 -3.59 -24.97
CA LEU A 117 12.10 -3.80 -25.76
C LEU A 117 11.09 -2.66 -25.54
N THR A 118 11.55 -1.44 -25.25
CA THR A 118 10.66 -0.29 -25.03
C THR A 118 9.70 -0.14 -26.21
N ALA A 119 8.40 -0.14 -25.93
CA ALA A 119 7.33 -0.06 -26.92
C ALA A 119 7.37 -1.13 -28.04
N ALA A 120 8.01 -2.27 -27.82
CA ALA A 120 7.96 -3.40 -28.74
C ALA A 120 6.57 -4.07 -28.74
N ASN A 121 6.19 -4.67 -29.86
CA ASN A 121 4.93 -5.40 -29.98
C ASN A 121 5.18 -6.91 -30.02
N LEU A 122 4.90 -7.59 -28.91
CA LEU A 122 5.01 -9.03 -28.71
C LEU A 122 3.62 -9.71 -28.63
N SER A 123 2.59 -9.12 -29.26
CA SER A 123 1.24 -9.68 -29.22
C SER A 123 1.22 -11.11 -29.77
N GLY A 124 0.62 -12.04 -29.01
CA GLY A 124 0.55 -13.46 -29.34
C GLY A 124 1.90 -14.19 -29.41
N ALA A 125 3.01 -13.59 -28.95
CA ALA A 125 4.32 -14.22 -28.94
C ALA A 125 4.39 -15.36 -27.90
N ASP A 126 5.24 -16.34 -28.16
CA ASP A 126 5.51 -17.45 -27.24
C ASP A 126 6.87 -17.25 -26.56
N LEU A 127 6.86 -16.78 -25.32
CA LEU A 127 8.03 -16.56 -24.47
C LEU A 127 8.09 -17.56 -23.31
N ARG A 128 7.50 -18.76 -23.45
CA ARG A 128 7.57 -19.79 -22.41
C ARG A 128 9.02 -20.04 -21.98
N GLU A 129 9.24 -20.02 -20.67
CA GLU A 129 10.56 -20.24 -20.06
C GLU A 129 11.67 -19.29 -20.58
N ALA A 130 11.32 -18.15 -21.19
CA ALA A 130 12.30 -17.15 -21.61
C ALA A 130 12.87 -16.38 -20.42
N THR A 131 14.11 -15.89 -20.55
CA THR A 131 14.78 -15.12 -19.50
C THR A 131 14.86 -13.64 -19.86
N LEU A 132 14.05 -12.81 -19.21
CA LEU A 132 13.97 -11.35 -19.39
C LEU A 132 14.44 -10.55 -18.16
N ARG A 133 15.39 -11.11 -17.39
CA ARG A 133 15.93 -10.44 -16.18
C ARG A 133 16.46 -9.05 -16.54
N GLN A 134 16.06 -8.04 -15.76
CA GLN A 134 16.50 -6.65 -15.95
C GLN A 134 16.22 -6.07 -17.35
N ALA A 135 15.33 -6.69 -18.14
CA ALA A 135 14.93 -6.14 -19.43
C ALA A 135 14.09 -4.88 -19.27
N ASN A 136 14.22 -3.94 -20.20
CA ASN A 136 13.32 -2.79 -20.29
C ASN A 136 12.17 -3.13 -21.25
N LEU A 137 10.99 -3.37 -20.70
CA LEU A 137 9.74 -3.71 -21.39
C LEU A 137 8.71 -2.57 -21.25
N SER A 138 9.15 -1.36 -20.91
CA SER A 138 8.23 -0.25 -20.66
C SER A 138 7.39 0.04 -21.90
N ARG A 139 6.08 0.16 -21.70
CA ARG A 139 5.08 0.35 -22.77
C ARG A 139 5.05 -0.74 -23.86
N ALA A 140 5.68 -1.90 -23.65
CA ALA A 140 5.58 -3.01 -24.58
C ALA A 140 4.18 -3.64 -24.55
N THR A 141 3.79 -4.27 -25.66
CA THR A 141 2.51 -4.96 -25.79
C THR A 141 2.74 -6.47 -25.87
N PHE A 142 2.04 -7.22 -25.03
CA PHE A 142 2.09 -8.68 -24.92
C PHE A 142 0.68 -9.29 -25.00
N ASN A 143 -0.33 -8.58 -25.51
CA ASN A 143 -1.70 -9.10 -25.51
C ASN A 143 -1.75 -10.53 -26.09
N GLU A 144 -2.41 -11.44 -25.36
CA GLU A 144 -2.54 -12.87 -25.71
C GLU A 144 -1.21 -13.64 -25.84
N ALA A 145 -0.09 -13.09 -25.38
CA ALA A 145 1.20 -13.78 -25.36
C ALA A 145 1.25 -14.85 -24.27
N ASN A 146 2.13 -15.83 -24.47
CA ASN A 146 2.41 -16.88 -23.50
C ASN A 146 3.78 -16.66 -22.86
N LEU A 147 3.81 -16.29 -21.58
CA LEU A 147 5.00 -16.12 -20.77
C LEU A 147 5.05 -17.13 -19.61
N ALA A 148 4.39 -18.28 -19.74
CA ALA A 148 4.39 -19.27 -18.67
C ALA A 148 5.83 -19.69 -18.30
N GLY A 149 6.15 -19.64 -17.01
CA GLY A 149 7.49 -19.92 -16.49
C GLY A 149 8.60 -18.94 -16.91
N ALA A 150 8.26 -17.82 -17.56
CA ALA A 150 9.25 -16.81 -17.93
C ALA A 150 9.83 -16.12 -16.69
N THR A 151 11.09 -15.71 -16.78
CA THR A 151 11.79 -15.02 -15.69
C THR A 151 11.96 -13.54 -16.01
N LEU A 152 11.21 -12.68 -15.35
CA LEU A 152 11.17 -11.22 -15.50
C LEU A 152 11.65 -10.49 -14.22
N SER A 153 12.45 -11.14 -13.37
CA SER A 153 12.95 -10.55 -12.13
C SER A 153 13.66 -9.21 -12.42
N GLN A 154 13.32 -8.17 -11.66
CA GLN A 154 13.87 -6.81 -11.82
C GLN A 154 13.67 -6.17 -13.21
N ALA A 155 12.77 -6.70 -14.04
CA ALA A 155 12.42 -6.08 -15.32
C ALA A 155 11.58 -4.80 -15.11
N ASN A 156 11.62 -3.91 -16.08
CA ASN A 156 10.77 -2.71 -16.12
C ASN A 156 9.61 -2.90 -17.09
N LEU A 157 8.41 -3.14 -16.59
CA LEU A 157 7.15 -3.28 -17.33
C LEU A 157 6.20 -2.08 -17.14
N LYS A 158 6.72 -0.91 -16.73
CA LYS A 158 5.89 0.28 -16.49
C LYS A 158 5.01 0.59 -17.71
N GLY A 159 3.69 0.61 -17.48
CA GLY A 159 2.69 0.89 -18.50
C GLY A 159 2.63 -0.12 -19.66
N ALA A 160 3.13 -1.35 -19.48
CA ALA A 160 3.00 -2.40 -20.48
C ALA A 160 1.56 -2.95 -20.55
N HIS A 161 1.19 -3.52 -21.70
CA HIS A 161 -0.11 -4.15 -21.93
C HIS A 161 0.04 -5.66 -22.04
N LEU A 162 -0.57 -6.42 -21.15
CA LEU A 162 -0.52 -7.87 -21.05
C LEU A 162 -1.93 -8.49 -20.92
N ASN A 163 -2.92 -7.91 -21.59
CA ASN A 163 -4.29 -8.41 -21.50
C ASN A 163 -4.40 -9.84 -22.07
N GLY A 164 -5.11 -10.72 -21.37
CA GLY A 164 -5.31 -12.11 -21.79
C GLY A 164 -4.03 -12.96 -21.85
N THR A 165 -2.94 -12.52 -21.20
CA THR A 165 -1.68 -13.26 -21.20
C THR A 165 -1.71 -14.49 -20.30
N ASN A 166 -0.93 -15.51 -20.68
CA ASN A 166 -0.60 -16.61 -19.78
C ASN A 166 0.73 -16.31 -19.08
N LEU A 167 0.66 -16.02 -17.78
CA LEU A 167 1.77 -15.70 -16.89
C LEU A 167 1.94 -16.77 -15.79
N HIS A 168 1.37 -17.98 -15.98
CA HIS A 168 1.44 -19.07 -15.01
C HIS A 168 2.89 -19.33 -14.60
N LYS A 169 3.17 -19.31 -13.28
CA LYS A 169 4.51 -19.50 -12.70
C LYS A 169 5.61 -18.54 -13.20
N ALA A 170 5.24 -17.41 -13.81
CA ALA A 170 6.23 -16.40 -14.19
C ALA A 170 6.84 -15.73 -12.94
N ASP A 171 8.12 -15.35 -13.02
CA ASP A 171 8.83 -14.68 -11.95
C ASP A 171 9.00 -13.18 -12.23
N PHE A 172 8.26 -12.35 -11.50
CA PHE A 172 8.27 -10.88 -11.53
C PHE A 172 8.92 -10.28 -10.28
N SER A 173 9.69 -11.04 -9.51
CA SER A 173 10.28 -10.56 -8.25
C SER A 173 11.09 -9.27 -8.44
N GLY A 174 10.78 -8.26 -7.63
CA GLY A 174 11.42 -6.93 -7.67
C GLY A 174 11.23 -6.16 -8.98
N SER A 175 10.29 -6.54 -9.84
CA SER A 175 10.02 -5.84 -11.10
C SER A 175 9.20 -4.56 -10.90
N ASN A 176 9.30 -3.63 -11.85
CA ASN A 176 8.46 -2.44 -11.91
C ASN A 176 7.28 -2.68 -12.86
N LEU A 177 6.09 -2.88 -12.32
CA LEU A 177 4.82 -3.11 -13.00
C LEU A 177 3.85 -1.93 -12.82
N LYS A 178 4.36 -0.74 -12.51
CA LYS A 178 3.52 0.43 -12.23
C LYS A 178 2.62 0.76 -13.42
N GLY A 179 1.30 0.82 -13.15
CA GLY A 179 0.28 1.11 -14.15
C GLY A 179 0.19 0.08 -15.28
N VAL A 180 0.63 -1.16 -15.06
CA VAL A 180 0.51 -2.25 -16.04
C VAL A 180 -0.96 -2.63 -16.28
N GLU A 181 -1.30 -3.04 -17.50
CA GLU A 181 -2.63 -3.53 -17.87
C GLU A 181 -2.59 -5.06 -18.05
N ILE A 182 -3.15 -5.84 -17.13
CA ILE A 182 -3.18 -7.32 -17.19
C ILE A 182 -4.62 -7.83 -16.94
N ARG A 183 -5.58 -7.34 -17.71
CA ARG A 183 -6.97 -7.79 -17.58
C ARG A 183 -7.10 -9.23 -18.08
N GLN A 184 -7.88 -10.05 -17.37
CA GLN A 184 -8.14 -11.45 -17.76
C GLN A 184 -6.88 -12.31 -17.95
N GLY A 185 -5.76 -11.94 -17.32
CA GLY A 185 -4.52 -12.71 -17.38
C GLY A 185 -4.54 -13.91 -16.42
N ASN A 186 -3.89 -15.00 -16.82
CA ASN A 186 -3.61 -16.13 -15.93
C ASN A 186 -2.27 -15.89 -15.20
N LEU A 187 -2.33 -15.48 -13.94
CA LEU A 187 -1.17 -15.19 -13.06
C LEU A 187 -1.00 -16.27 -11.98
N THR A 188 -1.61 -17.45 -12.17
CA THR A 188 -1.60 -18.49 -11.15
C THR A 188 -0.18 -18.92 -10.79
N CYS A 189 0.09 -19.01 -9.49
CA CYS A 189 1.41 -19.36 -8.94
C CYS A 189 2.57 -18.43 -9.40
N ALA A 190 2.29 -17.25 -9.94
CA ALA A 190 3.32 -16.30 -10.32
C ALA A 190 3.98 -15.65 -9.09
N ASN A 191 5.23 -15.23 -9.22
CA ASN A 191 6.00 -14.62 -8.14
C ASN A 191 6.13 -13.11 -8.35
N PHE A 192 5.43 -12.31 -7.56
CA PHE A 192 5.47 -10.85 -7.53
C PHE A 192 6.17 -10.31 -6.28
N ARG A 193 6.98 -11.12 -5.58
CA ARG A 193 7.61 -10.68 -4.33
C ARG A 193 8.39 -9.37 -4.52
N GLY A 194 8.03 -8.36 -3.73
CA GLY A 194 8.67 -7.04 -3.77
C GLY A 194 8.49 -6.25 -5.06
N ALA A 195 7.53 -6.61 -5.92
CA ALA A 195 7.26 -5.88 -7.16
C ALA A 195 6.41 -4.62 -6.92
N ASP A 196 6.60 -3.59 -7.76
CA ASP A 196 5.75 -2.40 -7.77
C ASP A 196 4.60 -2.59 -8.76
N LEU A 197 3.42 -2.91 -8.27
CA LEU A 197 2.14 -3.02 -9.00
C LEU A 197 1.25 -1.79 -8.76
N SER A 198 1.80 -0.66 -8.33
CA SER A 198 1.00 0.53 -7.99
C SER A 198 0.19 1.01 -9.20
N GLY A 199 -1.11 1.20 -9.01
CA GLY A 199 -2.04 1.59 -10.07
C GLY A 199 -2.26 0.55 -11.19
N ALA A 200 -1.77 -0.69 -11.04
CA ALA A 200 -1.98 -1.75 -12.03
C ALA A 200 -3.47 -2.08 -12.23
N ASN A 201 -3.85 -2.49 -13.44
CA ASN A 201 -5.19 -2.96 -13.76
C ASN A 201 -5.19 -4.48 -13.95
N LEU A 202 -5.64 -5.19 -12.93
CA LEU A 202 -5.67 -6.65 -12.81
C LEU A 202 -7.11 -7.20 -12.79
N ARG A 203 -8.07 -6.45 -13.36
CA ARG A 203 -9.48 -6.87 -13.34
C ARG A 203 -9.68 -8.22 -14.00
N TRP A 204 -10.44 -9.08 -13.33
CA TRP A 204 -10.75 -10.45 -13.76
C TRP A 204 -9.52 -11.33 -14.00
N ALA A 205 -8.36 -10.97 -13.45
CA ALA A 205 -7.18 -11.79 -13.54
C ALA A 205 -7.19 -12.90 -12.49
N ASP A 206 -6.58 -14.04 -12.79
CA ASP A 206 -6.46 -15.16 -11.87
C ASP A 206 -5.07 -15.18 -11.23
N LEU A 207 -4.97 -14.72 -9.98
CA LEU A 207 -3.79 -14.71 -9.13
C LEU A 207 -3.79 -15.87 -8.11
N SER A 208 -4.52 -16.96 -8.36
CA SER A 208 -4.58 -18.07 -7.40
C SER A 208 -3.20 -18.62 -7.08
N GLY A 209 -2.88 -18.69 -5.77
CA GLY A 209 -1.58 -19.12 -5.26
C GLY A 209 -0.39 -18.23 -5.61
N ALA A 210 -0.61 -17.02 -6.14
CA ALA A 210 0.49 -16.10 -6.44
C ALA A 210 1.20 -15.60 -5.17
N ASN A 211 2.51 -15.37 -5.27
CA ASN A 211 3.30 -14.76 -4.21
C ASN A 211 3.39 -13.24 -4.42
N LEU A 212 2.59 -12.47 -3.70
CA LEU A 212 2.56 -11.01 -3.69
C LEU A 212 3.18 -10.43 -2.41
N SER A 213 3.98 -11.23 -1.68
CA SER A 213 4.58 -10.76 -0.42
C SER A 213 5.47 -9.54 -0.68
N TRP A 214 5.34 -8.51 0.16
CA TRP A 214 6.06 -7.23 0.01
C TRP A 214 5.77 -6.44 -1.29
N ALA A 215 4.78 -6.84 -2.09
CA ALA A 215 4.43 -6.11 -3.30
C ALA A 215 3.70 -4.80 -2.96
N ASP A 216 3.91 -3.77 -3.78
CA ASP A 216 3.11 -2.53 -3.73
C ASP A 216 1.95 -2.62 -4.72
N LEU A 217 0.73 -2.85 -4.22
CA LEU A 217 -0.52 -2.87 -4.96
C LEU A 217 -1.34 -1.59 -4.73
N SER A 218 -0.75 -0.51 -4.19
CA SER A 218 -1.51 0.70 -3.88
C SER A 218 -2.23 1.25 -5.11
N ASN A 219 -3.51 1.58 -4.94
CA ASN A 219 -4.40 2.05 -6.01
C ASN A 219 -4.60 1.06 -7.17
N ALA A 220 -4.21 -0.21 -7.02
CA ALA A 220 -4.44 -1.22 -8.05
C ALA A 220 -5.94 -1.57 -8.19
N LYS A 221 -6.31 -2.04 -9.37
CA LYS A 221 -7.69 -2.38 -9.74
C LYS A 221 -7.81 -3.89 -9.90
N LEU A 222 -8.31 -4.58 -8.88
CA LEU A 222 -8.48 -6.03 -8.81
C LEU A 222 -9.96 -6.44 -8.81
N SER A 223 -10.86 -5.59 -9.34
CA SER A 223 -12.29 -5.93 -9.36
C SER A 223 -12.53 -7.26 -10.09
N GLY A 224 -13.22 -8.19 -9.43
CA GLY A 224 -13.51 -9.53 -9.95
C GLY A 224 -12.29 -10.45 -10.12
N ALA A 225 -11.13 -10.11 -9.56
CA ALA A 225 -9.94 -10.96 -9.62
C ALA A 225 -10.02 -12.13 -8.63
N THR A 226 -9.37 -13.24 -8.98
CA THR A 226 -9.25 -14.42 -8.09
C THR A 226 -7.89 -14.38 -7.40
N LEU A 227 -7.86 -14.32 -6.07
CA LEU A 227 -6.66 -14.32 -5.23
C LEU A 227 -6.64 -15.52 -4.27
N VAL A 228 -7.31 -16.62 -4.63
CA VAL A 228 -7.47 -17.78 -3.76
C VAL A 228 -6.10 -18.32 -3.35
N GLY A 229 -5.83 -18.37 -2.05
CA GLY A 229 -4.56 -18.85 -1.50
C GLY A 229 -3.33 -18.00 -1.84
N ALA A 230 -3.50 -16.79 -2.40
CA ALA A 230 -2.39 -15.89 -2.68
C ALA A 230 -1.71 -15.42 -1.38
N ASP A 231 -0.39 -15.19 -1.44
CA ASP A 231 0.37 -14.61 -0.34
C ASP A 231 0.52 -13.10 -0.51
N LEU A 232 -0.21 -12.32 0.28
CA LEU A 232 -0.17 -10.86 0.35
C LEU A 232 0.56 -10.36 1.60
N SER A 233 1.41 -11.18 2.22
CA SER A 233 2.04 -10.80 3.49
C SER A 233 2.96 -9.59 3.32
N ASN A 234 2.81 -8.59 4.20
CA ASN A 234 3.50 -7.29 4.12
C ASN A 234 3.25 -6.51 2.81
N ALA A 235 2.22 -6.86 2.03
CA ALA A 235 1.88 -6.12 0.83
C ALA A 235 1.23 -4.78 1.17
N ASN A 236 1.45 -3.77 0.31
CA ASN A 236 0.75 -2.50 0.37
C ASN A 236 -0.47 -2.54 -0.55
N LEU A 237 -1.66 -2.57 0.03
CA LEU A 237 -2.98 -2.60 -0.63
C LEU A 237 -3.75 -1.29 -0.42
N VAL A 238 -3.10 -0.18 -0.04
CA VAL A 238 -3.79 1.09 0.22
C VAL A 238 -4.61 1.54 -1.00
N ASN A 239 -5.88 1.89 -0.77
CA ASN A 239 -6.83 2.33 -1.80
C ASN A 239 -7.02 1.33 -2.97
N THR A 240 -6.77 0.04 -2.74
CA THR A 240 -6.94 -1.00 -3.76
C THR A 240 -8.43 -1.30 -3.97
N SER A 241 -8.86 -1.45 -5.23
CA SER A 241 -10.21 -1.93 -5.53
C SER A 241 -10.21 -3.45 -5.60
N LEU A 242 -10.84 -4.10 -4.62
CA LEU A 242 -11.05 -5.55 -4.51
C LEU A 242 -12.53 -5.90 -4.68
N VAL A 243 -13.30 -5.05 -5.37
CA VAL A 243 -14.74 -5.24 -5.59
C VAL A 243 -15.00 -6.58 -6.27
N HIS A 244 -15.80 -7.46 -5.66
CA HIS A 244 -16.07 -8.83 -6.12
C HIS A 244 -14.83 -9.72 -6.28
N ALA A 245 -13.70 -9.38 -5.64
CA ALA A 245 -12.51 -10.22 -5.66
C ALA A 245 -12.67 -11.42 -4.71
N ASP A 246 -12.10 -12.56 -5.08
CA ASP A 246 -12.07 -13.75 -4.23
C ASP A 246 -10.71 -13.86 -3.51
N LEU A 247 -10.67 -13.48 -2.24
CA LEU A 247 -9.51 -13.62 -1.36
C LEU A 247 -9.60 -14.85 -0.45
N SER A 248 -10.40 -15.86 -0.82
CA SER A 248 -10.55 -17.06 0.00
C SER A 248 -9.19 -17.69 0.28
N LYS A 249 -8.91 -17.98 1.56
CA LYS A 249 -7.64 -18.58 2.01
C LYS A 249 -6.38 -17.74 1.71
N ALA A 250 -6.52 -16.49 1.27
CA ALA A 250 -5.39 -15.60 1.05
C ALA A 250 -4.68 -15.29 2.37
N ARG A 251 -3.38 -15.05 2.31
CA ARG A 251 -2.56 -14.70 3.47
C ARG A 251 -2.27 -13.20 3.49
N LEU A 252 -2.92 -12.45 4.37
CA LEU A 252 -2.77 -10.99 4.49
C LEU A 252 -1.97 -10.57 5.74
N ILE A 253 -1.06 -11.41 6.23
CA ILE A 253 -0.30 -11.14 7.46
C ILE A 253 0.53 -9.85 7.29
N LYS A 254 0.31 -8.86 8.16
CA LYS A 254 0.94 -7.52 8.14
C LYS A 254 0.70 -6.73 6.85
N ALA A 255 -0.35 -7.05 6.08
CA ALA A 255 -0.72 -6.28 4.90
C ALA A 255 -1.34 -4.92 5.28
N ASN A 256 -1.03 -3.87 4.52
CA ASN A 256 -1.62 -2.55 4.69
C ASN A 256 -2.69 -2.29 3.63
N TRP A 257 -3.97 -2.44 3.96
CA TRP A 257 -5.09 -2.25 3.04
C TRP A 257 -6.02 -1.09 3.41
N ILE A 258 -5.51 -0.06 4.10
CA ILE A 258 -6.33 1.10 4.46
C ILE A 258 -6.96 1.72 3.20
N GLY A 259 -8.25 2.01 3.23
CA GLY A 259 -8.97 2.58 2.08
C GLY A 259 -9.35 1.56 1.01
N ALA A 260 -9.04 0.27 1.18
CA ALA A 260 -9.39 -0.75 0.21
C ALA A 260 -10.90 -0.95 0.11
N ASP A 261 -11.36 -1.20 -1.11
CA ASP A 261 -12.76 -1.45 -1.42
C ASP A 261 -13.00 -2.95 -1.58
N LEU A 262 -13.58 -3.59 -0.56
CA LEU A 262 -13.91 -5.01 -0.50
C LEU A 262 -15.41 -5.27 -0.81
N THR A 263 -16.10 -4.34 -1.47
CA THR A 263 -17.53 -4.49 -1.82
C THR A 263 -17.75 -5.80 -2.57
N GLY A 264 -18.59 -6.68 -2.01
CA GLY A 264 -18.90 -7.99 -2.60
C GLY A 264 -17.73 -8.97 -2.68
N ALA A 265 -16.60 -8.68 -2.03
CA ALA A 265 -15.45 -9.57 -2.00
C ALA A 265 -15.69 -10.80 -1.10
N THR A 266 -14.89 -11.86 -1.28
CA THR A 266 -14.92 -13.04 -0.40
C THR A 266 -13.61 -13.13 0.39
N LEU A 267 -13.69 -13.27 1.71
CA LEU A 267 -12.54 -13.41 2.62
C LEU A 267 -12.56 -14.72 3.43
N THR A 268 -13.46 -15.64 3.11
CA THR A 268 -13.61 -16.89 3.86
C THR A 268 -12.29 -17.69 3.89
N GLY A 269 -11.82 -17.94 5.11
CA GLY A 269 -10.58 -18.63 5.40
C GLY A 269 -9.30 -17.82 5.23
N ALA A 270 -9.40 -16.52 4.96
CA ALA A 270 -8.24 -15.64 4.89
C ALA A 270 -7.51 -15.55 6.24
N LYS A 271 -6.19 -15.35 6.18
CA LYS A 271 -5.31 -15.18 7.34
C LYS A 271 -5.08 -13.68 7.57
N LEU A 272 -5.59 -13.15 8.67
CA LEU A 272 -5.63 -11.72 8.99
C LEU A 272 -4.91 -11.45 10.31
N TYR A 273 -3.58 -11.28 10.27
CA TYR A 273 -2.80 -10.90 11.45
C TYR A 273 -2.11 -9.57 11.24
N ALA A 274 -2.17 -8.68 12.24
CA ALA A 274 -1.57 -7.35 12.20
C ALA A 274 -1.99 -6.53 10.96
N VAL A 275 -3.25 -6.66 10.54
CA VAL A 275 -3.87 -5.85 9.48
C VAL A 275 -4.80 -4.81 10.09
N SER A 276 -4.88 -3.64 9.45
CA SER A 276 -5.88 -2.63 9.81
C SER A 276 -7.30 -3.19 9.65
N ARG A 277 -8.28 -2.66 10.37
CA ARG A 277 -9.70 -2.93 10.11
C ARG A 277 -10.49 -1.67 9.83
N PHE A 278 -9.76 -0.57 9.66
CA PHE A 278 -10.31 0.76 9.55
C PHE A 278 -10.28 1.23 8.11
N GLY A 279 -11.31 1.98 7.72
CA GLY A 279 -11.40 2.60 6.40
C GLY A 279 -11.56 1.59 5.26
N LEU A 280 -12.14 0.43 5.53
CA LEU A 280 -12.51 -0.56 4.52
C LEU A 280 -13.94 -0.32 4.07
N LYS A 281 -14.22 -0.51 2.78
CA LYS A 281 -15.61 -0.63 2.28
C LYS A 281 -15.95 -2.10 2.19
N THR A 282 -17.04 -2.53 2.81
CA THR A 282 -17.35 -3.96 2.97
C THR A 282 -18.80 -4.32 2.64
N GLU A 283 -19.49 -3.48 1.87
CA GLU A 283 -20.86 -3.72 1.45
C GLU A 283 -20.96 -5.07 0.70
N GLY A 284 -21.76 -6.00 1.22
CA GLY A 284 -21.90 -7.33 0.63
C GLY A 284 -20.68 -8.25 0.77
N LEU A 285 -19.71 -7.93 1.64
CA LEU A 285 -18.57 -8.80 1.93
C LEU A 285 -19.04 -10.17 2.44
N ILE A 286 -18.46 -11.22 1.88
CA ILE A 286 -18.70 -12.62 2.28
C ILE A 286 -17.51 -13.09 3.13
N CYS A 287 -17.76 -13.38 4.41
CA CYS A 287 -16.73 -13.84 5.33
C CYS A 287 -17.34 -14.73 6.42
N GLU A 288 -17.18 -16.05 6.27
CA GLU A 288 -17.74 -17.03 7.23
C GLU A 288 -16.77 -17.32 8.38
N TRP A 289 -15.47 -17.29 8.11
CA TRP A 289 -14.44 -17.46 9.12
C TRP A 289 -13.11 -16.88 8.65
N VAL A 290 -12.26 -16.49 9.60
CA VAL A 290 -10.91 -16.00 9.37
C VAL A 290 -9.96 -16.58 10.41
N ASP A 291 -8.68 -16.64 10.06
CA ASP A 291 -7.61 -17.04 10.96
C ASP A 291 -6.82 -15.80 11.39
N LEU A 292 -6.81 -15.51 12.68
CA LEU A 292 -6.10 -14.37 13.26
C LEU A 292 -4.75 -14.75 13.87
N SER A 293 -4.31 -15.99 13.73
CA SER A 293 -3.03 -16.44 14.28
C SER A 293 -1.84 -15.73 13.63
N PRO A 294 -0.76 -15.45 14.39
CA PRO A 294 0.43 -14.76 13.88
C PRO A 294 1.04 -15.37 12.62
N ASP A 295 1.01 -16.70 12.52
CA ASP A 295 1.60 -17.47 11.41
C ASP A 295 0.54 -18.00 10.42
N GLY A 296 -0.74 -17.78 10.71
CA GLY A 296 -1.84 -18.39 9.96
C GLY A 296 -1.85 -19.92 10.10
N ASP A 297 -1.56 -20.42 11.30
CA ASP A 297 -1.49 -21.83 11.66
C ASP A 297 -2.82 -22.38 12.17
N LYS A 298 -3.90 -21.57 12.11
CA LYS A 298 -5.25 -21.88 12.57
C LYS A 298 -5.40 -22.01 14.09
N SER A 299 -4.42 -21.55 14.88
CA SER A 299 -4.54 -21.51 16.34
C SER A 299 -5.59 -20.51 16.85
N GLN A 300 -5.99 -19.53 16.03
CA GLN A 300 -6.97 -18.49 16.38
C GLN A 300 -8.01 -18.31 15.26
N ILE A 301 -8.92 -19.27 15.11
CA ILE A 301 -10.02 -19.17 14.15
C ILE A 301 -11.21 -18.44 14.77
N ILE A 302 -11.71 -17.43 14.08
CA ILE A 302 -12.99 -16.80 14.39
C ILE A 302 -13.99 -17.15 13.29
N ARG A 303 -15.20 -17.53 13.71
CA ARG A 303 -16.36 -17.69 12.80
C ARG A 303 -17.25 -16.48 12.91
N LEU A 304 -17.69 -15.96 11.77
CA LEU A 304 -18.46 -14.73 11.67
C LEU A 304 -19.80 -15.05 10.99
N SER A 305 -20.90 -14.59 11.59
CA SER A 305 -22.16 -14.45 10.87
C SER A 305 -22.06 -13.27 9.91
N SER A 306 -22.96 -13.17 8.92
CA SER A 306 -22.98 -12.05 7.99
C SER A 306 -23.09 -10.68 8.68
N GLU A 307 -23.78 -10.61 9.82
CA GLU A 307 -23.89 -9.37 10.60
C GLU A 307 -22.63 -9.08 11.41
N ALA A 308 -22.02 -10.12 12.00
CA ALA A 308 -20.76 -9.99 12.72
C ALA A 308 -19.63 -9.51 11.79
N ALA A 309 -19.57 -10.02 10.55
CA ALA A 309 -18.59 -9.61 9.55
C ALA A 309 -18.65 -8.10 9.25
N LYS A 310 -19.85 -7.52 9.10
CA LYS A 310 -20.00 -6.07 8.93
C LYS A 310 -19.39 -5.30 10.09
N THR A 311 -19.68 -5.71 11.33
CA THR A 311 -19.14 -5.02 12.51
C THR A 311 -17.65 -5.21 12.69
N PHE A 312 -17.09 -6.33 12.21
CA PHE A 312 -15.68 -6.67 12.34
C PHE A 312 -14.78 -5.81 11.43
N PHE A 313 -15.25 -5.45 10.24
CA PHE A 313 -14.47 -4.71 9.24
C PHE A 313 -14.89 -3.24 9.05
N ASN A 314 -16.00 -2.79 9.66
CA ASN A 314 -16.44 -1.38 9.61
C ASN A 314 -16.07 -0.61 10.88
N GLU A 315 -14.97 -0.99 11.53
CA GLU A 315 -14.47 -0.21 12.65
C GLU A 315 -13.92 1.14 12.16
N THR A 316 -14.12 2.20 12.94
CA THR A 316 -13.55 3.53 12.68
C THR A 316 -12.19 3.67 13.36
N LEU A 317 -11.32 4.54 12.83
CA LEU A 317 -10.07 4.84 13.54
C LEU A 317 -10.43 5.54 14.86
N PRO A 318 -9.98 5.05 16.02
CA PRO A 318 -10.23 5.71 17.28
C PRO A 318 -9.61 7.10 17.30
N THR A 319 -10.35 8.09 17.81
CA THR A 319 -9.91 9.49 17.81
C THR A 319 -10.00 10.16 19.17
N VAL A 320 -9.12 11.13 19.40
CA VAL A 320 -9.25 12.12 20.47
C VAL A 320 -9.35 13.49 19.81
N LYS A 321 -10.42 14.22 20.08
CA LYS A 321 -10.66 15.57 19.57
C LYS A 321 -10.59 16.58 20.71
N ILE A 322 -9.67 17.53 20.59
CA ILE A 322 -9.63 18.74 21.41
C ILE A 322 -10.20 19.87 20.54
N ILE A 323 -11.39 20.35 20.88
CA ILE A 323 -12.03 21.46 20.19
C ILE A 323 -11.80 22.71 21.03
N VAL A 324 -11.22 23.73 20.43
CA VAL A 324 -10.89 25.00 21.08
C VAL A 324 -11.81 26.07 20.49
N ASP A 325 -12.49 26.83 21.34
CA ASP A 325 -13.50 27.83 20.92
C ASP A 325 -12.87 29.15 20.41
N THR A 326 -11.80 29.03 19.65
CA THR A 326 -11.14 30.13 18.94
C THR A 326 -10.31 29.59 17.77
N PRO A 327 -10.17 30.33 16.65
CA PRO A 327 -9.27 29.95 15.56
C PRO A 327 -7.80 29.97 16.02
N LEU A 328 -7.01 29.05 15.46
CA LEU A 328 -5.58 28.92 15.70
C LEU A 328 -4.82 29.92 14.84
N ASP A 329 -4.15 30.88 15.47
CA ASP A 329 -3.25 31.81 14.79
C ASP A 329 -1.83 31.23 14.63
N LEU A 330 -1.00 31.90 13.83
CA LEU A 330 0.37 31.45 13.54
C LEU A 330 1.24 31.28 14.79
N LYS A 331 1.12 32.20 15.76
CA LYS A 331 1.93 32.15 16.99
C LYS A 331 1.50 30.98 17.87
N ALA A 332 0.19 30.79 18.03
CA ALA A 332 -0.39 29.68 18.75
C ALA A 332 -0.03 28.34 18.09
N ASN A 333 0.00 28.26 16.76
CA ASN A 333 0.40 27.04 16.05
C ASN A 333 1.86 26.65 16.34
N LEU A 334 2.79 27.61 16.28
CA LEU A 334 4.20 27.36 16.60
C LEU A 334 4.39 26.93 18.05
N ALA A 335 3.70 27.57 18.99
CA ALA A 335 3.72 27.20 20.40
C ALA A 335 3.15 25.79 20.61
N LEU A 336 2.01 25.48 19.99
CA LEU A 336 1.36 24.17 20.07
C LEU A 336 2.28 23.06 19.55
N ALA A 337 2.93 23.28 18.40
CA ALA A 337 3.88 22.34 17.81
C ALA A 337 5.10 22.11 18.73
N SER A 338 5.66 23.16 19.32
CA SER A 338 6.76 23.08 20.30
C SER A 338 6.36 22.21 21.51
N ILE A 339 5.18 22.45 22.07
CA ILE A 339 4.68 21.72 23.23
C ILE A 339 4.43 20.24 22.92
N TYR A 340 3.75 19.95 21.81
CA TYR A 340 3.47 18.58 21.41
C TYR A 340 4.73 17.79 21.08
N ASN A 341 5.76 18.44 20.53
CA ASN A 341 7.07 17.83 20.35
C ASN A 341 7.75 17.47 21.69
N GLN A 342 7.66 18.35 22.69
CA GLN A 342 8.16 18.05 24.04
C GLN A 342 7.43 16.87 24.69
N ILE A 343 6.10 16.79 24.49
CA ILE A 343 5.28 15.69 25.00
C ILE A 343 5.65 14.37 24.30
N ALA A 344 5.84 14.39 22.99
CA ALA A 344 6.23 13.21 22.20
C ALA A 344 7.56 12.59 22.66
N ASN A 345 8.49 13.40 23.19
CA ASN A 345 9.77 12.91 23.72
C ASN A 345 9.64 12.13 25.04
N VAL A 346 8.50 12.22 25.74
CA VAL A 346 8.29 11.59 27.06
C VAL A 346 7.25 10.46 26.98
N SER A 347 6.41 10.43 25.95
CA SER A 347 5.38 9.40 25.77
C SER A 347 5.40 8.83 24.36
N GLU A 348 5.74 7.54 24.25
CA GLU A 348 5.73 6.80 22.97
C GLU A 348 4.33 6.75 22.33
N VAL A 349 3.27 6.90 23.13
CA VAL A 349 1.88 6.87 22.69
C VAL A 349 1.49 8.17 21.95
N PHE A 350 2.26 9.25 22.13
CA PHE A 350 2.01 10.58 21.55
C PHE A 350 3.04 10.90 20.45
N ASN A 351 3.31 9.94 19.56
CA ASN A 351 4.37 10.05 18.54
C ASN A 351 3.89 10.52 17.16
N GLN A 352 2.57 10.60 16.94
CA GLN A 352 1.98 11.06 15.68
C GLN A 352 1.51 12.51 15.81
N ALA A 353 1.82 13.32 14.81
CA ALA A 353 1.32 14.69 14.73
C ALA A 353 -0.22 14.67 14.56
N PRO A 354 -0.96 15.53 15.29
CA PRO A 354 -2.41 15.63 15.11
C PRO A 354 -2.77 16.28 13.77
N SER A 355 -3.98 15.99 13.28
CA SER A 355 -4.60 16.80 12.25
C SER A 355 -5.26 18.05 12.87
N LEU A 356 -5.19 19.17 12.13
CA LEU A 356 -5.71 20.47 12.55
C LEU A 356 -6.74 20.96 11.55
N GLU A 357 -7.95 21.25 12.03
CA GLU A 357 -9.00 21.92 11.25
C GLU A 357 -9.28 23.28 11.88
N VAL A 358 -8.85 24.35 11.20
CA VAL A 358 -9.05 25.74 11.65
C VAL A 358 -10.26 26.33 10.94
N GLY A 359 -11.38 26.42 11.64
CA GLY A 359 -12.59 27.09 11.19
C GLY A 359 -12.64 28.56 11.62
N VAL A 360 -13.70 29.27 11.20
CA VAL A 360 -13.88 30.70 11.48
C VAL A 360 -13.96 31.02 12.98
N ARG A 361 -14.50 30.10 13.79
CA ARG A 361 -14.70 30.30 15.23
C ARG A 361 -13.99 29.28 16.11
N ARG A 362 -13.45 28.21 15.53
CA ARG A 362 -13.00 27.04 16.30
C ARG A 362 -11.82 26.38 15.64
N THR A 363 -11.01 25.73 16.45
CA THR A 363 -9.97 24.82 16.00
C THR A 363 -10.24 23.44 16.54
N THR A 364 -10.28 22.43 15.67
CA THR A 364 -10.34 21.03 16.06
C THR A 364 -8.96 20.41 15.89
N ILE A 365 -8.41 19.90 16.98
CA ILE A 365 -7.16 19.14 17.01
C ILE A 365 -7.54 17.66 17.16
N THR A 366 -7.25 16.84 16.15
CA THR A 366 -7.61 15.42 16.15
C THR A 366 -6.36 14.56 16.22
N PHE A 367 -6.32 13.67 17.20
CA PHE A 367 -5.32 12.61 17.34
C PHE A 367 -5.96 11.28 17.00
N THR A 368 -5.20 10.39 16.37
CA THR A 368 -5.64 9.04 16.01
C THR A 368 -4.72 8.02 16.66
N SER A 369 -5.27 6.98 17.29
CA SER A 369 -4.46 5.92 17.91
C SER A 369 -5.30 4.66 18.16
N ASN A 370 -4.76 3.69 18.89
CA ASN A 370 -5.48 2.50 19.33
C ASN A 370 -6.45 2.84 20.49
N ASN A 371 -7.50 2.04 20.65
CA ASN A 371 -8.49 2.20 21.72
C ASN A 371 -7.88 2.34 23.13
N ALA A 372 -6.86 1.52 23.43
CA ALA A 372 -6.19 1.49 24.74
C ALA A 372 -5.44 2.79 25.09
N ASP A 373 -5.18 3.64 24.10
CA ASP A 373 -4.35 4.84 24.24
C ASP A 373 -5.18 6.13 24.27
N LEU A 374 -6.49 6.07 23.95
CA LEU A 374 -7.37 7.24 23.85
C LEU A 374 -7.37 8.11 25.11
N PHE A 375 -7.50 7.51 26.29
CA PHE A 375 -7.50 8.24 27.56
C PHE A 375 -6.14 8.88 27.85
N ILE A 376 -5.04 8.21 27.51
CA ILE A 376 -3.68 8.71 27.68
C ILE A 376 -3.46 9.91 26.76
N ILE A 377 -3.83 9.80 25.49
CA ILE A 377 -3.71 10.89 24.52
C ILE A 377 -4.59 12.08 24.91
N ALA A 378 -5.83 11.86 25.36
CA ALA A 378 -6.69 12.94 25.87
C ALA A 378 -6.06 13.66 27.07
N TYR A 379 -5.43 12.92 27.97
CA TYR A 379 -4.71 13.49 29.12
C TYR A 379 -3.51 14.34 28.68
N LEU A 380 -2.76 13.88 27.67
CA LEU A 380 -1.58 14.57 27.14
C LEU A 380 -1.93 15.79 26.28
N ALA A 381 -2.87 15.63 25.36
CA ALA A 381 -3.25 16.64 24.38
C ALA A 381 -3.81 17.92 25.03
N ILE A 382 -4.43 17.80 26.20
CA ILE A 382 -5.04 18.95 26.88
C ILE A 382 -4.05 19.79 27.70
N VAL A 383 -2.81 19.33 27.86
CA VAL A 383 -1.76 20.00 28.66
C VAL A 383 -1.55 21.50 28.32
N PRO A 384 -1.58 21.94 27.05
CA PRO A 384 -1.37 23.35 26.71
C PRO A 384 -2.46 24.31 27.19
N PHE A 385 -3.65 23.82 27.56
CA PHE A 385 -4.85 24.65 27.72
C PHE A 385 -5.17 24.98 29.19
N LYS A 386 -5.64 26.21 29.44
CA LYS A 386 -5.93 26.75 30.79
C LYS A 386 -6.94 25.90 31.56
N ASP A 387 -7.99 25.42 30.89
CA ASP A 387 -9.04 24.59 31.50
C ASP A 387 -8.71 23.08 31.49
N GLY A 388 -7.53 22.69 30.98
CA GLY A 388 -7.12 21.29 30.89
C GLY A 388 -7.00 20.56 32.23
N GLY A 389 -6.84 21.29 33.32
CA GLY A 389 -6.88 20.74 34.68
C GLY A 389 -8.21 20.05 35.00
N GLN A 390 -9.33 20.51 34.43
CA GLN A 390 -10.62 19.86 34.64
C GLN A 390 -10.74 18.55 33.85
N THR A 391 -10.25 18.51 32.61
CA THR A 391 -10.13 17.27 31.82
C THR A 391 -9.28 16.23 32.55
N HIS A 392 -8.15 16.62 33.14
CA HIS A 392 -7.31 15.72 33.96
C HIS A 392 -8.09 15.14 35.15
N ARG A 393 -8.81 15.97 35.92
CA ARG A 393 -9.63 15.52 37.05
C ARG A 393 -10.75 14.58 36.60
N ASN A 394 -11.40 14.88 35.48
CA ASN A 394 -12.47 14.05 34.93
C ASN A 394 -11.93 12.67 34.56
N ILE A 395 -10.83 12.58 33.82
CA ILE A 395 -10.19 11.29 33.45
C ILE A 395 -9.86 10.47 34.70
N VAL A 396 -9.20 11.07 35.71
CA VAL A 396 -8.84 10.36 36.95
C VAL A 396 -10.08 9.91 37.72
N THR A 397 -11.11 10.76 37.83
CA THR A 397 -12.36 10.44 38.53
C THR A 397 -13.10 9.29 37.85
N LEU A 398 -13.19 9.33 36.51
CA LEU A 398 -13.82 8.27 35.71
C LEU A 398 -13.13 6.93 35.96
N LEU A 399 -11.80 6.88 35.87
CA LEU A 399 -11.03 5.66 36.06
C LEU A 399 -11.10 5.11 37.49
N ASN A 400 -11.08 5.98 38.50
CA ASN A 400 -11.22 5.60 39.91
C ASN A 400 -12.65 5.14 40.27
N SER A 401 -13.66 5.51 39.48
CA SER A 401 -15.04 5.08 39.69
C SER A 401 -15.30 3.64 39.19
N LEU A 402 -14.50 3.17 38.22
CA LEU A 402 -14.65 1.84 37.64
C LEU A 402 -14.53 0.73 38.71
N PRO A 403 -13.51 0.69 39.60
CA PRO A 403 -13.32 -0.38 40.60
C PRO A 403 -14.47 -0.66 41.57
N SER A 404 -15.34 0.32 41.86
CA SER A 404 -16.04 0.33 43.16
C SER A 404 -17.37 -0.45 43.23
N ARG A 405 -18.19 -0.49 42.17
CA ARG A 405 -19.52 -1.15 42.22
C ARG A 405 -20.04 -1.72 40.88
N SER A 406 -19.44 -1.39 39.74
CA SER A 406 -19.96 -1.72 38.40
C SER A 406 -19.28 -2.90 37.68
N ILE A 407 -18.26 -3.51 38.30
CA ILE A 407 -17.43 -4.58 37.69
C ILE A 407 -17.93 -5.99 38.04
N TYR A 408 -18.89 -6.15 38.97
CA TYR A 408 -19.37 -7.47 39.37
C TYR A 408 -19.99 -8.28 38.21
N SER A 409 -20.51 -7.61 37.17
CA SER A 409 -21.08 -8.23 35.97
C SER A 409 -20.09 -8.39 34.80
N LEU A 410 -18.82 -8.01 34.96
CA LEU A 410 -17.80 -8.13 33.91
C LEU A 410 -17.08 -9.48 33.97
N ASN A 411 -16.70 -10.01 32.80
CA ASN A 411 -15.88 -11.22 32.71
C ASN A 411 -14.45 -10.96 33.23
N ASN A 412 -13.64 -12.01 33.40
CA ASN A 412 -12.28 -11.86 33.96
C ASN A 412 -11.30 -11.13 33.02
N GLN A 413 -11.54 -11.17 31.71
CA GLN A 413 -10.68 -10.52 30.72
C GLN A 413 -10.89 -9.01 30.70
N ASP A 414 -12.15 -8.56 30.68
CA ASP A 414 -12.55 -7.15 30.78
C ASP A 414 -11.94 -6.51 32.05
N LYS A 415 -11.97 -7.24 33.17
CA LYS A 415 -11.37 -6.82 34.44
C LYS A 415 -9.87 -6.59 34.32
N GLN A 416 -9.14 -7.51 33.68
CA GLN A 416 -7.70 -7.39 33.48
C GLN A 416 -7.35 -6.22 32.56
N GLN A 417 -8.14 -5.98 31.50
CA GLN A 417 -7.92 -4.84 30.60
C GLN A 417 -8.15 -3.50 31.29
N ILE A 418 -9.26 -3.37 32.04
CA ILE A 418 -9.54 -2.16 32.82
C ILE A 418 -8.39 -1.91 33.80
N HIS A 419 -7.91 -2.94 34.49
CA HIS A 419 -6.76 -2.80 35.40
C HIS A 419 -5.50 -2.34 34.66
N LYS A 420 -5.16 -2.97 33.53
CA LYS A 420 -4.00 -2.60 32.70
C LYS A 420 -4.07 -1.16 32.20
N LEU A 421 -5.25 -0.71 31.76
CA LEU A 421 -5.50 0.66 31.35
C LEU A 421 -5.26 1.64 32.52
N ILE A 422 -5.85 1.36 33.69
CA ILE A 422 -5.68 2.18 34.89
C ILE A 422 -4.20 2.27 35.25
N THR A 423 -3.48 1.15 35.29
CA THR A 423 -2.03 1.12 35.57
C THR A 423 -1.24 1.98 34.58
N LYS A 424 -1.49 1.83 33.27
CA LYS A 424 -0.78 2.58 32.22
C LYS A 424 -1.03 4.09 32.33
N ILE A 425 -2.27 4.49 32.64
CA ILE A 425 -2.63 5.90 32.85
C ILE A 425 -1.95 6.45 34.11
N CYS A 426 -1.97 5.73 35.23
CA CYS A 426 -1.27 6.14 36.46
C CYS A 426 0.23 6.33 36.22
N GLN A 427 0.88 5.40 35.52
CA GLN A 427 2.30 5.52 35.13
C GLN A 427 2.56 6.74 34.27
N THR A 428 1.71 7.00 33.27
CA THR A 428 1.82 8.19 32.41
C THR A 428 1.69 9.48 33.21
N ILE A 429 0.73 9.53 34.15
CA ILE A 429 0.53 10.70 35.04
C ILE A 429 1.81 11.01 35.84
N GLU A 430 2.48 9.99 36.37
CA GLU A 430 3.75 10.15 37.08
C GLU A 430 4.88 10.65 36.16
N GLN A 431 5.00 10.09 34.96
CA GLN A 431 6.00 10.48 33.96
C GLN A 431 5.84 11.92 33.46
N LEU A 432 4.64 12.50 33.56
CA LEU A 432 4.35 13.87 33.12
C LEU A 432 4.56 14.94 34.19
N LYS A 433 4.73 14.54 35.46
CA LYS A 433 5.04 15.50 36.55
C LYS A 433 6.23 16.41 36.21
N PRO A 434 7.36 15.90 35.68
CA PRO A 434 8.51 16.72 35.28
C PRO A 434 8.17 17.81 34.26
N ILE A 435 7.33 17.53 33.26
CA ILE A 435 6.93 18.50 32.21
C ILE A 435 6.04 19.61 32.79
N LYS A 436 5.11 19.26 33.69
CA LYS A 436 4.28 20.25 34.39
C LYS A 436 5.12 21.15 35.30
N THR A 437 6.19 20.61 35.92
CA THR A 437 7.11 21.38 36.80
C THR A 437 8.21 22.13 36.04
N ALA A 438 8.65 21.63 34.90
CA ALA A 438 9.63 22.27 34.02
C ALA A 438 8.90 23.19 33.03
N LYS A 439 8.41 24.33 33.54
CA LYS A 439 7.97 25.53 32.80
C LYS A 439 7.82 25.30 31.29
N LEU A 440 6.65 24.79 30.86
CA LEU A 440 6.17 25.04 29.49
C LEU A 440 6.39 26.53 29.20
N ALA A 441 7.26 26.81 28.24
CA ALA A 441 8.06 28.03 28.10
C ALA A 441 7.27 29.37 28.19
N PRO A 442 7.96 30.52 28.34
CA PRO A 442 7.37 31.86 28.19
C PRO A 442 6.54 32.05 26.91
N GLU A 443 6.69 31.16 25.93
CA GLU A 443 5.96 31.06 24.67
C GLU A 443 4.42 30.98 24.85
N ILE A 444 3.90 30.23 25.84
CA ILE A 444 2.44 30.15 26.11
C ILE A 444 1.88 31.52 26.51
N LYS A 445 2.67 32.32 27.23
CA LYS A 445 2.25 33.67 27.66
C LYS A 445 2.20 34.67 26.49
N SER A 446 2.86 34.38 25.37
CA SER A 446 2.92 35.27 24.19
C SER A 446 1.79 35.05 23.17
N SER A 447 1.09 33.92 23.22
CA SER A 447 -0.07 33.57 22.40
C SER A 447 -1.32 33.47 23.27
N ALA A 448 -1.67 34.59 23.90
CA ALA A 448 -2.52 34.61 25.09
C ALA A 448 -3.97 34.15 24.86
N ASN A 449 -4.54 34.27 23.65
CA ASN A 449 -5.98 34.02 23.46
C ASN A 449 -6.33 32.56 23.14
N PHE A 450 -5.45 31.84 22.43
CA PHE A 450 -5.75 30.46 21.99
C PHE A 450 -5.79 29.47 23.16
N PHE A 451 -4.78 29.52 24.01
CA PHE A 451 -4.61 28.56 25.11
C PHE A 451 -5.49 28.85 26.33
N ILE A 452 -6.09 30.04 26.43
CA ILE A 452 -7.05 30.38 27.49
C ILE A 452 -8.50 30.19 27.05
N ALA A 453 -8.75 29.95 25.76
CA ALA A 453 -10.09 29.78 25.25
C ALA A 453 -10.72 28.48 25.80
N PRO A 454 -12.05 28.47 26.00
CA PRO A 454 -12.79 27.28 26.42
C PRO A 454 -12.52 26.09 25.50
N THR A 455 -12.32 24.90 26.09
CA THR A 455 -12.12 23.65 25.35
C THR A 455 -13.27 22.67 25.53
N GLN A 456 -13.35 21.74 24.58
CA GLN A 456 -14.15 20.52 24.65
C GLN A 456 -13.23 19.33 24.32
N THR A 457 -13.28 18.28 25.13
CA THR A 457 -12.52 17.04 24.93
C THR A 457 -13.46 15.87 24.68
N ILE A 458 -13.36 15.27 23.49
CA ILE A 458 -14.15 14.10 23.10
C ILE A 458 -13.19 12.98 22.72
N ILE A 459 -13.47 11.76 23.18
CA ILE A 459 -12.81 10.55 22.68
C ILE A 459 -13.84 9.70 21.94
N THR A 460 -13.44 9.05 20.86
CA THR A 460 -14.29 8.15 20.06
C THR A 460 -13.54 6.85 19.87
N ASN A 461 -14.16 5.72 20.23
CA ASN A 461 -13.55 4.41 20.06
C ASN A 461 -13.76 3.86 18.63
N SER A 462 -13.23 2.66 18.36
CA SER A 462 -13.33 2.04 17.03
C SER A 462 -14.73 1.62 16.59
N ARG A 463 -15.74 1.75 17.45
CA ARG A 463 -17.15 1.48 17.14
C ARG A 463 -17.96 2.77 16.99
N ASP A 464 -17.29 3.91 16.85
CA ASP A 464 -17.88 5.24 16.77
C ASP A 464 -18.66 5.68 18.03
N TYR A 465 -18.52 4.95 19.14
CA TYR A 465 -19.04 5.43 20.42
C TYR A 465 -18.18 6.60 20.89
N SER A 466 -18.81 7.75 21.09
CA SER A 466 -18.15 8.98 21.52
C SER A 466 -18.44 9.27 22.98
N LEU A 467 -17.40 9.60 23.74
CA LEU A 467 -17.45 9.98 25.14
C LEU A 467 -16.95 11.42 25.29
N SER A 468 -17.82 12.31 25.78
CA SER A 468 -17.44 13.68 26.14
C SER A 468 -16.76 13.67 27.51
N ILE A 469 -15.44 13.78 27.53
CA ILE A 469 -14.65 13.79 28.77
C ILE A 469 -14.83 15.12 29.50
N TYR A 470 -14.88 16.22 28.75
CA TYR A 470 -15.03 17.56 29.31
C TYR A 470 -15.70 18.50 28.30
N TYR A 471 -16.58 19.35 28.82
CA TYR A 471 -17.22 20.43 28.09
C TYR A 471 -17.19 21.68 28.97
N ASN A 472 -16.49 22.72 28.53
CA ASN A 472 -16.49 24.00 29.24
C ASN A 472 -17.86 24.69 29.09
N GLN A 473 -18.47 25.13 30.20
CA GLN A 473 -19.78 25.79 30.21
C GLN A 473 -19.86 27.10 29.39
N TYR A 474 -18.72 27.75 29.14
CA TYR A 474 -18.60 28.95 28.32
C TYR A 474 -18.23 28.64 26.86
N PHE A 475 -18.09 27.37 26.50
CA PHE A 475 -17.87 26.93 25.13
C PHE A 475 -19.03 27.37 24.23
N GLY A 476 -18.72 28.04 23.12
CA GLY A 476 -19.66 28.69 22.21
C GLY A 476 -20.10 30.10 22.65
N LYS A 477 -19.69 30.58 23.83
CA LYS A 477 -20.07 31.90 24.39
C LYS A 477 -18.89 32.86 24.52
N TYR A 478 -17.70 32.46 24.07
CA TYR A 478 -16.45 33.17 24.33
C TYR A 478 -16.41 34.61 23.77
N LEU A 479 -17.04 34.87 22.63
CA LEU A 479 -17.12 36.22 22.03
C LEU A 479 -18.06 37.20 22.77
N MET A 480 -18.94 36.72 23.65
CA MET A 480 -19.92 37.56 24.35
C MET A 480 -19.41 38.08 25.71
N ASN A 481 -18.27 37.57 26.22
CA ASN A 481 -17.90 37.76 27.63
C ASN A 481 -16.38 37.90 27.89
N GLN A 482 -15.63 38.53 26.97
CA GLN A 482 -14.17 38.67 27.09
C GLN A 482 -13.71 39.39 28.38
N SER A 483 -14.53 40.27 28.96
CA SER A 483 -14.21 41.02 30.19
C SER A 483 -14.30 40.21 31.48
N SER A 484 -15.02 39.08 31.51
CA SER A 484 -15.22 38.28 32.75
C SER A 484 -14.19 37.15 32.93
N TRP A 485 -13.41 36.83 31.89
CA TRP A 485 -12.43 35.73 31.91
C TRP A 485 -11.00 36.15 32.28
N SER A 486 -10.67 37.44 32.16
CA SER A 486 -9.36 38.01 32.51
C SER A 486 -9.20 38.35 33.99
N GLU A 487 -10.28 38.49 34.76
CA GLU A 487 -10.26 39.01 36.14
C GLU A 487 -10.42 37.98 37.28
N GLN A 488 -10.59 36.69 37.00
CA GLN A 488 -10.53 35.67 38.07
C GLN A 488 -9.08 35.34 38.42
N SER A 489 -8.42 36.30 39.05
CA SER A 489 -7.21 36.11 39.86
C SER A 489 -7.57 35.45 41.19
N GLU A 490 -6.62 34.66 41.69
CA GLU A 490 -6.50 34.11 43.04
C GLU A 490 -7.29 34.88 44.12
N ASP A 491 -8.46 34.37 44.53
CA ASP A 491 -8.88 34.51 45.93
C ASP A 491 -9.88 33.43 46.36
N THR A 492 -9.70 33.06 47.62
CA THR A 492 -10.44 32.11 48.43
C THR A 492 -11.88 32.54 48.66
N THR A 493 -12.81 32.10 47.82
CA THR A 493 -14.20 31.78 48.21
C THR A 493 -14.85 31.08 47.04
N THR A 494 -15.19 29.80 47.21
CA THR A 494 -15.90 28.98 46.23
C THR A 494 -17.20 29.63 45.75
N PRO A 495 -17.35 30.00 44.46
CA PRO A 495 -18.63 29.90 43.80
C PRO A 495 -18.74 28.45 43.31
N SER A 496 -19.79 27.75 43.71
CA SER A 496 -20.10 26.39 43.28
C SER A 496 -20.10 26.29 41.75
N ILE A 497 -19.01 25.79 41.17
CA ILE A 497 -18.92 25.44 39.76
C ILE A 497 -19.95 24.33 39.53
N PRO A 498 -20.96 24.51 38.64
CA PRO A 498 -21.86 23.42 38.30
C PRO A 498 -21.03 22.30 37.69
N VAL A 499 -21.11 21.14 38.31
CA VAL A 499 -20.38 19.91 37.97
C VAL A 499 -20.55 19.63 36.48
N SER A 500 -19.44 19.61 35.74
CA SER A 500 -19.37 18.92 34.44
C SER A 500 -19.96 17.54 34.67
N THR A 501 -21.10 17.24 34.03
CA THR A 501 -21.76 15.94 34.15
C THR A 501 -20.83 14.90 33.57
N LEU A 502 -20.08 14.22 34.44
CA LEU A 502 -19.28 13.07 34.08
C LEU A 502 -20.20 12.05 33.40
N PRO A 503 -19.78 11.41 32.31
CA PRO A 503 -20.57 10.37 31.70
C PRO A 503 -20.86 9.27 32.73
N PRO A 504 -22.09 8.71 32.75
CA PRO A 504 -22.44 7.61 33.64
C PRO A 504 -21.47 6.44 33.52
N VAL A 505 -21.18 5.76 34.63
CA VAL A 505 -20.25 4.61 34.65
C VAL A 505 -20.68 3.52 33.64
N SER A 506 -21.98 3.36 33.40
CA SER A 506 -22.51 2.44 32.38
C SER A 506 -22.04 2.77 30.97
N GLN A 507 -22.00 4.04 30.57
CA GLN A 507 -21.52 4.47 29.25
C GLN A 507 -20.02 4.24 29.11
N ILE A 508 -19.25 4.39 30.19
CA ILE A 508 -17.80 4.13 30.18
C ILE A 508 -17.54 2.63 30.02
N VAL A 509 -18.30 1.79 30.75
CA VAL A 509 -18.19 0.34 30.63
C VAL A 509 -18.55 -0.10 29.20
N GLU A 510 -19.59 0.47 28.60
CA GLU A 510 -19.96 0.19 27.21
C GLU A 510 -18.87 0.65 26.22
N PHE A 511 -18.31 1.85 26.43
CA PHE A 511 -17.20 2.39 25.65
C PHE A 511 -15.95 1.50 25.70
N ILE A 512 -15.63 0.92 26.87
CA ILE A 512 -14.49 0.03 27.07
C ILE A 512 -14.79 -1.38 26.53
N LYS A 513 -16.00 -1.92 26.73
CA LYS A 513 -16.40 -3.24 26.21
C LYS A 513 -16.31 -3.34 24.69
N ALA A 514 -16.54 -2.23 24.00
CA ALA A 514 -16.40 -2.15 22.56
C ALA A 514 -14.95 -2.40 22.07
N TRP A 515 -13.96 -2.49 22.96
CA TRP A 515 -12.57 -2.79 22.61
C TRP A 515 -12.33 -4.27 22.25
N ASP A 516 -13.24 -5.17 22.64
CA ASP A 516 -12.85 -6.55 22.96
C ASP A 516 -13.46 -7.68 22.13
N TYR A 517 -13.87 -7.44 20.88
CA TYR A 517 -14.27 -8.57 20.02
C TYR A 517 -13.10 -9.44 19.51
N LEU A 518 -11.90 -9.36 20.11
CA LEU A 518 -10.68 -9.99 19.57
C LEU A 518 -9.78 -10.76 20.52
N THR A 519 -10.18 -10.94 21.77
CA THR A 519 -9.58 -12.00 22.59
C THR A 519 -10.72 -12.85 23.13
N GLY A 520 -10.97 -13.97 22.46
CA GLY A 520 -12.00 -14.95 22.78
C GLY A 520 -11.72 -16.20 22.00
#